data_AF-A0A8H3BHG2-F1
#
_entry.id   AF-A0A8H3BHG2-F1
#
_cell.length_a   1.000
_cell.length_b   1.000
_cell.length_c   1.000
_cell.angle_alpha   90.00
_cell.angle_beta   90.00
_cell.angle_gamma   90.00
#
_symmetry.space_group_name_H-M   'P 1'
#
loop_
_entity.id
_entity.type
_entity.pdbx_description
1 polymer ?
#
loop_
_entity_poly.entity_id
_entity_poly.type
_entity_poly.pdbx_seq_one_letter_code
_entity_poly.pdbx_strand_id
1 'polypeptide(L)'
;MAYQRPPEPGKYYVQSVAAPKNVIEVYDRNPERAMCSPQAENPAHHQQWYIQRSGRGYKIKNVKHGVYLALHTPQHPFASVIGASSRHGPADWSFLRTHDGFSIQYGEEDLSIDLHRGLDVWGNPMHLWATAPQAPAQRWKLQQIDDDVGGEVAETVEDRIAVLNTQLQLKDIEIATRDANIAAKDQLLARKEQELQDALQRRCEVPPRVIQAQLAELRIRMEGLERLITSNDNTTGTSSHPEAPNNMA
;
A
#
# COMPACT_ATOMS: atom_id res chain seq x y z
N MET A 1 15.63 -43.39 17.48
CA MET A 1 16.57 -42.29 17.20
C MET A 1 16.22 -41.12 18.10
N ALA A 2 17.20 -40.50 18.76
CA ALA A 2 16.95 -39.31 19.58
C ALA A 2 16.76 -38.10 18.65
N TYR A 3 15.72 -37.31 18.89
CA TYR A 3 15.45 -36.13 18.08
C TYR A 3 16.50 -35.01 18.32
N GLN A 4 16.69 -34.07 17.36
CA GLN A 4 17.69 -32.97 17.41
C GLN A 4 17.28 -31.79 18.30
N ARG A 5 18.11 -31.37 19.28
CA ARG A 5 17.74 -30.26 20.21
C ARG A 5 17.41 -28.97 19.43
N PRO A 6 16.56 -28.06 19.94
CA PRO A 6 16.40 -26.74 19.35
C PRO A 6 17.78 -26.12 19.08
N PRO A 7 17.95 -25.35 18.00
CA PRO A 7 19.24 -24.76 17.68
C PRO A 7 19.69 -23.85 18.82
N GLU A 8 20.96 -23.98 19.22
CA GLU A 8 21.59 -22.97 20.03
C GLU A 8 21.76 -21.69 19.21
N PRO A 9 21.85 -20.51 19.86
CA PRO A 9 22.20 -19.29 19.15
C PRO A 9 23.59 -19.41 18.49
N GLY A 10 23.74 -18.82 17.31
CA GLY A 10 24.99 -18.85 16.57
C GLY A 10 24.80 -18.58 15.08
N LYS A 11 25.80 -18.93 14.29
CA LYS A 11 25.82 -18.70 12.83
C LYS A 11 25.60 -20.00 12.08
N TYR A 12 24.72 -19.98 11.09
CA TYR A 12 24.23 -21.18 10.42
C TYR A 12 24.12 -21.01 8.91
N TYR A 13 24.26 -22.14 8.19
CA TYR A 13 23.56 -22.35 6.92
C TYR A 13 22.21 -23.00 7.20
N VAL A 14 21.16 -22.53 6.53
CA VAL A 14 19.80 -23.10 6.62
C VAL A 14 19.52 -23.87 5.33
N GLN A 15 19.74 -25.18 5.36
CA GLN A 15 19.69 -26.07 4.20
C GLN A 15 18.31 -26.72 4.03
N SER A 16 17.81 -26.80 2.80
CA SER A 16 16.55 -27.51 2.52
C SER A 16 16.73 -29.03 2.59
N VAL A 17 15.76 -29.73 3.17
CA VAL A 17 15.71 -31.20 3.11
C VAL A 17 15.18 -31.69 1.76
N ALA A 18 14.25 -30.97 1.13
CA ALA A 18 13.75 -31.30 -0.22
C ALA A 18 14.79 -31.06 -1.32
N ALA A 19 15.64 -30.04 -1.16
CA ALA A 19 16.70 -29.70 -2.09
C ALA A 19 18.04 -29.60 -1.33
N PRO A 20 18.73 -30.73 -1.05
CA PRO A 20 19.88 -30.77 -0.14
C PRO A 20 21.09 -29.94 -0.57
N LYS A 21 21.16 -29.51 -1.83
CA LYS A 21 22.24 -28.62 -2.29
C LYS A 21 21.96 -27.15 -1.99
N ASN A 22 20.72 -26.83 -1.64
CA ASN A 22 20.25 -25.46 -1.56
C ASN A 22 20.11 -24.99 -0.12
N VAL A 23 20.49 -23.73 0.10
CA VAL A 23 20.42 -23.02 1.37
C VAL A 23 19.62 -21.74 1.20
N ILE A 24 19.05 -21.25 2.29
CA ILE A 24 18.39 -19.94 2.31
C ILE A 24 19.43 -18.84 2.12
N GLU A 25 19.17 -17.93 1.20
CA GLU A 25 20.01 -16.77 0.91
C GLU A 25 19.21 -15.49 0.75
N VAL A 26 19.89 -14.36 0.90
CA VAL A 26 19.40 -13.03 0.52
C VAL A 26 20.01 -12.62 -0.80
N TYR A 27 19.17 -12.20 -1.75
CA TYR A 27 19.63 -11.80 -3.08
C TYR A 27 20.40 -10.48 -3.03
N ASP A 28 21.64 -10.49 -3.53
CA ASP A 28 22.56 -9.34 -3.40
C ASP A 28 22.06 -8.03 -4.02
N ARG A 29 21.28 -8.10 -5.11
CA ARG A 29 20.75 -6.89 -5.78
C ARG A 29 19.43 -6.40 -5.18
N ASN A 30 18.80 -7.21 -4.32
CA ASN A 30 17.58 -6.85 -3.63
C ASN A 30 17.56 -7.53 -2.25
N PRO A 31 18.06 -6.86 -1.20
CA PRO A 31 18.11 -7.41 0.15
C PRO A 31 16.74 -7.74 0.76
N GLU A 32 15.63 -7.35 0.13
CA GLU A 32 14.30 -7.75 0.58
C GLU A 32 13.87 -9.14 0.08
N ARG A 33 14.61 -9.69 -0.89
CA ARG A 33 14.31 -11.00 -1.49
C ARG A 33 15.15 -12.08 -0.82
N ALA A 34 14.48 -12.94 -0.06
CA ALA A 34 15.03 -14.21 0.41
C ALA A 34 14.59 -15.35 -0.52
N MET A 35 15.47 -16.30 -0.80
CA MET A 35 15.20 -17.44 -1.68
C MET A 35 16.09 -18.62 -1.32
N CYS A 36 15.85 -19.77 -1.93
CA CYS A 36 16.67 -20.96 -1.77
C CYS A 36 17.53 -21.18 -3.02
N SER A 37 18.84 -21.30 -2.84
CA SER A 37 19.80 -21.45 -3.93
C SER A 37 20.94 -22.40 -3.54
N PRO A 38 21.62 -23.02 -4.52
CA PRO A 38 22.82 -23.82 -4.27
C PRO A 38 23.81 -23.15 -3.33
N GLN A 39 24.26 -23.90 -2.33
CA GLN A 39 25.29 -23.45 -1.41
C GLN A 39 26.58 -23.19 -2.20
N ALA A 40 27.14 -21.99 -2.03
CA ALA A 40 28.37 -21.60 -2.68
C ALA A 40 29.55 -22.45 -2.17
N GLU A 41 30.51 -22.75 -3.05
CA GLU A 41 31.74 -23.48 -2.69
C GLU A 41 32.61 -22.70 -1.70
N ASN A 42 32.55 -21.37 -1.75
CA ASN A 42 33.24 -20.47 -0.82
C ASN A 42 32.25 -19.88 0.20
N PRO A 43 32.71 -19.50 1.41
CA PRO A 43 31.86 -18.88 2.42
C PRO A 43 31.15 -17.63 1.86
N ALA A 44 29.86 -17.77 1.59
CA ALA A 44 29.02 -16.71 1.05
C ALA A 44 28.21 -16.10 2.19
N HIS A 45 28.62 -14.94 2.70
CA HIS A 45 27.94 -14.29 3.84
C HIS A 45 26.45 -13.98 3.58
N HIS A 46 26.00 -13.88 2.32
CA HIS A 46 24.59 -13.71 2.00
C HIS A 46 23.75 -14.98 2.15
N GLN A 47 24.40 -16.15 2.28
CA GLN A 47 23.79 -17.45 2.56
C GLN A 47 23.91 -17.86 4.04
N GLN A 48 24.56 -17.03 4.85
CA GLN A 48 24.78 -17.28 6.28
C GLN A 48 23.81 -16.45 7.11
N TRP A 49 23.37 -17.03 8.23
CA TRP A 49 22.37 -16.44 9.09
C TRP A 49 22.77 -16.56 10.55
N TYR A 50 22.68 -15.45 11.28
CA TYR A 50 22.68 -15.46 12.74
C TYR A 50 21.29 -15.89 13.22
N ILE A 51 21.24 -16.96 14.00
CA ILE A 51 20.05 -17.39 14.74
C ILE A 51 20.23 -16.92 16.18
N GLN A 52 19.35 -16.04 16.65
CA GLN A 52 19.47 -15.38 17.95
C GLN A 52 18.16 -15.54 18.71
N ARG A 53 18.22 -15.67 20.04
CA ARG A 53 17.01 -15.64 20.87
C ARG A 53 16.35 -14.27 20.80
N SER A 54 15.03 -14.27 20.65
CA SER A 54 14.17 -13.08 20.65
C SER A 54 12.84 -13.45 21.28
N GLY A 55 12.53 -12.87 22.44
CA GLY A 55 11.29 -13.14 23.15
C GLY A 55 11.04 -14.64 23.39
N ARG A 56 9.97 -15.19 22.81
CA ARG A 56 9.62 -16.63 22.91
C ARG A 56 10.26 -17.52 21.84
N GLY A 57 10.86 -16.90 20.82
CA GLY A 57 11.37 -17.60 19.66
C GLY A 57 12.77 -17.15 19.31
N TYR A 58 12.98 -16.98 18.02
CA TYR A 58 14.25 -16.62 17.43
C TYR A 58 14.04 -15.56 16.36
N LYS A 59 15.03 -14.66 16.27
CA LYS A 59 15.23 -13.82 15.10
C LYS A 59 16.33 -14.43 14.25
N ILE A 60 16.16 -14.32 12.94
CA ILE A 60 17.07 -14.92 11.96
C ILE A 60 17.60 -13.79 11.08
N LYS A 61 18.86 -13.38 11.30
CA LYS A 61 19.49 -12.20 10.67
C LYS A 61 20.53 -12.60 9.64
N ASN A 62 20.46 -12.04 8.44
CA ASN A 62 21.44 -12.31 7.41
C ASN A 62 22.80 -11.69 7.77
N VAL A 63 23.89 -12.46 7.59
CA VAL A 63 25.24 -12.01 7.96
C VAL A 63 25.73 -10.86 7.09
N LYS A 64 25.52 -10.92 5.77
CA LYS A 64 26.01 -9.88 4.84
C LYS A 64 25.20 -8.59 4.91
N HIS A 65 23.88 -8.71 4.88
CA HIS A 65 22.97 -7.58 4.64
C HIS A 65 22.40 -6.99 5.93
N GLY A 66 22.51 -7.69 7.06
CA GLY A 66 21.99 -7.24 8.35
C GLY A 66 20.45 -7.15 8.42
N VAL A 67 19.74 -7.70 7.42
CA VAL A 67 18.28 -7.80 7.36
C VAL A 67 17.79 -9.07 8.04
N TYR A 68 16.55 -9.07 8.52
CA TYR A 68 15.94 -10.23 9.17
C TYR A 68 15.05 -11.00 8.21
N LEU A 69 15.02 -12.32 8.33
CA LEU A 69 14.04 -13.16 7.67
C LEU A 69 12.64 -12.74 8.13
N ALA A 70 11.78 -12.39 7.18
CA ALA A 70 10.48 -11.79 7.45
C ALA A 70 9.46 -12.15 6.37
N LEU A 71 8.18 -11.95 6.65
CA LEU A 71 7.15 -11.95 5.61
C LEU A 71 7.25 -10.68 4.78
N HIS A 72 7.04 -10.82 3.47
CA HIS A 72 6.92 -9.66 2.59
C HIS A 72 5.64 -8.85 2.88
N THR A 73 4.53 -9.56 3.17
CA THR A 73 3.22 -8.95 3.44
C THR A 73 2.59 -9.58 4.69
N PRO A 74 2.69 -8.94 5.88
CA PRO A 74 2.22 -9.54 7.13
C PRO A 74 0.70 -9.62 7.26
N GLN A 75 -0.08 -8.91 6.43
CA GLN A 75 -1.54 -8.86 6.55
C GLN A 75 -2.23 -10.18 6.20
N HIS A 76 -1.61 -11.01 5.35
CA HIS A 76 -2.16 -12.28 4.89
C HIS A 76 -1.06 -13.35 4.89
N PRO A 77 -0.71 -13.90 6.05
CA PRO A 77 0.47 -14.75 6.19
C PRO A 77 0.34 -16.05 5.38
N PHE A 78 -0.85 -16.63 5.29
CA PHE A 78 -1.07 -17.82 4.46
C PHE A 78 -0.73 -17.54 3.00
N ALA A 79 0.11 -18.38 2.45
CA ALA A 79 0.61 -18.30 1.09
C ALA A 79 1.50 -17.11 0.73
N SER A 80 1.89 -16.32 1.72
CA SER A 80 2.78 -15.19 1.48
C SER A 80 4.21 -15.62 1.21
N VAL A 81 4.88 -14.87 0.36
CA VAL A 81 6.31 -15.05 0.07
C VAL A 81 7.13 -14.64 1.29
N ILE A 82 8.09 -15.48 1.65
CA ILE A 82 9.11 -15.15 2.65
C ILE A 82 10.21 -14.32 1.99
N GLY A 83 10.53 -13.19 2.61
CA GLY A 83 11.59 -12.29 2.19
C GLY A 83 12.55 -12.00 3.32
N ALA A 84 13.21 -10.85 3.24
CA ALA A 84 13.92 -10.28 4.35
C ALA A 84 13.60 -8.78 4.50
N SER A 85 13.76 -8.24 5.69
CA SER A 85 13.47 -6.82 5.94
C SER A 85 14.26 -6.29 7.13
N SER A 86 14.64 -5.02 7.05
CA SER A 86 15.04 -4.22 8.22
C SER A 86 13.88 -3.41 8.82
N ARG A 87 12.75 -3.32 8.10
CA ARG A 87 11.62 -2.44 8.44
C ARG A 87 10.49 -3.15 9.15
N HIS A 88 10.21 -4.40 8.77
CA HIS A 88 9.12 -5.20 9.36
C HIS A 88 9.49 -5.80 10.73
N GLY A 89 10.63 -5.38 11.30
CA GLY A 89 11.19 -5.93 12.54
C GLY A 89 11.64 -7.39 12.36
N PRO A 90 12.41 -7.93 13.31
CA PRO A 90 12.61 -9.37 13.34
C PRO A 90 11.26 -10.03 13.65
N ALA A 91 10.89 -11.01 12.82
CA ALA A 91 9.78 -11.90 13.13
C ALA A 91 10.20 -12.90 14.22
N ASP A 92 9.26 -13.26 15.09
CA ASP A 92 9.47 -14.32 16.08
C ASP A 92 9.24 -15.67 15.39
N TRP A 93 10.35 -16.31 15.03
CA TRP A 93 10.35 -17.65 14.47
C TRP A 93 10.47 -18.69 15.57
N SER A 94 9.81 -19.84 15.43
CA SER A 94 10.02 -20.99 16.29
C SER A 94 10.51 -22.19 15.49
N PHE A 95 11.33 -23.05 16.11
CA PHE A 95 11.84 -24.25 15.48
C PHE A 95 11.12 -25.47 16.04
N LEU A 96 10.21 -26.04 15.24
CA LEU A 96 9.55 -27.29 15.58
C LEU A 96 10.41 -28.46 15.09
N ARG A 97 10.77 -29.33 16.02
CA ARG A 97 11.59 -30.52 15.79
C ARG A 97 10.87 -31.51 14.87
N THR A 98 11.56 -32.00 13.84
CA THR A 98 11.06 -33.07 12.95
C THR A 98 11.97 -34.29 13.01
N HIS A 99 11.68 -35.33 12.20
CA HIS A 99 12.50 -36.54 12.16
C HIS A 99 13.87 -36.32 11.49
N ASP A 100 13.97 -35.35 10.58
CA ASP A 100 15.21 -34.99 9.88
C ASP A 100 15.22 -33.47 9.64
N GLY A 101 15.70 -32.72 10.64
CA GLY A 101 15.74 -31.26 10.66
C GLY A 101 14.61 -30.60 11.47
N PHE A 102 14.28 -29.38 11.11
CA PHE A 102 13.30 -28.52 11.78
C PHE A 102 12.28 -27.97 10.79
N SER A 103 11.06 -27.73 11.26
CA SER A 103 10.13 -26.82 10.62
C SER A 103 10.32 -25.43 11.25
N ILE A 104 10.44 -24.40 10.42
CA ILE A 104 10.63 -23.01 10.86
C ILE A 104 9.26 -22.34 10.81
N GLN A 105 8.66 -22.13 11.97
CA GLN A 105 7.28 -21.67 12.11
C GLN A 105 7.21 -20.17 12.40
N TYR A 106 6.17 -19.52 11.86
CA TYR A 106 5.93 -18.09 12.02
C TYR A 106 4.92 -17.81 13.13
N GLY A 107 5.35 -17.11 14.18
CA GLY A 107 4.47 -16.71 15.28
C GLY A 107 3.85 -17.90 16.03
N GLU A 108 2.58 -17.74 16.44
CA GLU A 108 1.76 -18.77 17.10
C GLU A 108 0.81 -19.48 16.11
N GLU A 109 0.88 -19.13 14.82
CA GLU A 109 0.06 -19.75 13.79
C GLU A 109 0.70 -21.09 13.38
N ASP A 110 -0.12 -22.09 13.02
CA ASP A 110 0.36 -23.39 12.49
C ASP A 110 0.92 -23.24 11.06
N LEU A 111 1.73 -22.22 10.81
CA LEU A 111 2.31 -21.87 9.53
C LEU A 111 3.83 -21.99 9.57
N SER A 112 4.41 -22.56 8.50
CA SER A 112 5.85 -22.81 8.41
C SER A 112 6.42 -22.43 7.05
N ILE A 113 7.73 -22.18 7.02
CA ILE A 113 8.47 -21.90 5.79
C ILE A 113 8.49 -23.17 4.92
N ASP A 114 7.89 -23.06 3.74
CA ASP A 114 7.81 -24.05 2.68
C ASP A 114 8.67 -23.61 1.49
N LEU A 115 9.58 -24.49 1.07
CA LEU A 115 10.27 -24.33 -0.21
C LEU A 115 9.27 -24.64 -1.33
N HIS A 116 9.02 -23.67 -2.22
CA HIS A 116 7.96 -23.80 -3.22
C HIS A 116 8.07 -25.10 -4.01
N ARG A 117 7.08 -25.99 -3.82
CA ARG A 117 6.98 -27.33 -4.44
C ARG A 117 8.19 -28.24 -4.18
N GLY A 118 9.05 -27.91 -3.21
CA GLY A 118 10.28 -28.65 -2.90
C GLY A 118 11.28 -28.73 -4.06
N LEU A 119 11.24 -27.80 -5.02
CA LEU A 119 12.07 -27.88 -6.23
C LEU A 119 13.53 -27.51 -5.95
N ASP A 120 14.44 -28.31 -6.52
CA ASP A 120 15.88 -28.05 -6.55
C ASP A 120 16.24 -27.16 -7.75
N VAL A 121 15.84 -25.89 -7.69
CA VAL A 121 16.13 -24.88 -8.72
C VAL A 121 16.73 -23.64 -8.07
N TRP A 122 17.65 -22.97 -8.78
CA TRP A 122 18.31 -21.76 -8.30
C TRP A 122 17.29 -20.63 -8.09
N GLY A 123 17.36 -19.96 -6.92
CA GLY A 123 16.47 -18.86 -6.58
C GLY A 123 15.01 -19.27 -6.36
N ASN A 124 14.76 -20.52 -5.96
CA ASN A 124 13.40 -21.01 -5.70
C ASN A 124 12.78 -20.21 -4.53
N PRO A 125 11.61 -19.58 -4.71
CA PRO A 125 10.97 -18.83 -3.64
C PRO A 125 10.53 -19.74 -2.49
N MET A 126 10.43 -19.14 -1.32
CA MET A 126 9.85 -19.76 -0.13
C MET A 126 8.54 -19.06 0.21
N HIS A 127 7.58 -19.83 0.72
CA HIS A 127 6.29 -19.32 1.12
C HIS A 127 5.96 -19.77 2.52
N LEU A 128 5.01 -19.10 3.15
CA LEU A 128 4.46 -19.53 4.41
C LEU A 128 3.21 -20.39 4.16
N TRP A 129 3.23 -21.65 4.61
CA TRP A 129 2.16 -22.63 4.37
C TRP A 129 1.75 -23.35 5.64
N ALA A 130 0.55 -23.95 5.64
CA ALA A 130 0.10 -24.78 6.75
C ALA A 130 1.13 -25.87 7.07
N THR A 131 1.42 -26.02 8.36
CA THR A 131 2.46 -26.93 8.85
C THR A 131 2.10 -28.37 8.53
N ALA A 132 3.00 -29.04 7.83
CA ALA A 132 2.98 -30.44 7.48
C ALA A 132 4.35 -31.03 7.84
N PRO A 133 4.61 -31.42 9.10
CA PRO A 133 5.95 -31.75 9.61
C PRO A 133 6.68 -32.90 8.88
N GLN A 134 5.94 -33.70 8.11
CA GLN A 134 6.49 -34.80 7.31
C GLN A 134 6.89 -34.36 5.89
N ALA A 135 6.38 -33.22 5.41
CA ALA A 135 6.67 -32.70 4.08
C ALA A 135 8.15 -32.27 4.01
N PRO A 136 8.95 -32.82 3.08
CA PRO A 136 10.36 -32.44 2.96
C PRO A 136 10.55 -30.98 2.55
N ALA A 137 9.56 -30.37 1.87
CA ALA A 137 9.59 -28.96 1.48
C ALA A 137 9.55 -27.99 2.67
N GLN A 138 9.06 -28.43 3.83
CA GLN A 138 8.96 -27.62 5.05
C GLN A 138 10.02 -27.99 6.10
N ARG A 139 11.00 -28.83 5.73
CA ARG A 139 12.05 -29.30 6.61
C ARG A 139 13.38 -28.67 6.24
N TRP A 140 14.05 -28.19 7.27
CA TRP A 140 15.28 -27.42 7.16
C TRP A 140 16.34 -27.99 8.10
N LYS A 141 17.54 -28.20 7.58
CA LYS A 141 18.73 -28.57 8.37
C LYS A 141 19.49 -27.31 8.73
N LEU A 142 19.81 -27.19 10.02
CA LEU A 142 20.62 -26.09 10.54
C LEU A 142 22.05 -26.59 10.67
N GLN A 143 22.91 -26.16 9.75
CA GLN A 143 24.34 -26.49 9.79
C GLN A 143 25.08 -25.37 10.50
N GLN A 144 25.49 -25.62 11.75
CA GLN A 144 26.23 -24.63 12.53
C GLN A 144 27.61 -24.38 11.93
N ILE A 145 27.97 -23.11 11.80
CA ILE A 145 29.26 -22.63 11.34
C ILE A 145 30.12 -22.29 12.56
N ASP A 146 29.60 -21.44 13.45
CA ASP A 146 30.22 -21.03 14.71
C ASP A 146 29.16 -20.58 15.74
N ASP A 147 29.60 -20.16 16.91
CA ASP A 147 28.78 -19.66 18.03
C ASP A 147 28.57 -18.13 18.01
N ASP A 148 29.05 -17.43 16.99
CA ASP A 148 28.90 -15.99 16.86
C ASP A 148 27.44 -15.65 16.54
N VAL A 149 26.86 -14.80 17.37
CA VAL A 149 25.49 -14.32 17.25
C VAL A 149 25.43 -12.94 16.58
N GLY A 150 26.50 -12.45 15.95
CA GLY A 150 26.49 -11.20 15.20
C GLY A 150 26.41 -9.96 16.09
N GLY A 151 26.94 -10.05 17.31
CA GLY A 151 27.10 -8.93 18.24
C GLY A 151 25.82 -8.42 18.92
N GLU A 152 24.65 -8.99 18.64
CA GLU A 152 23.43 -8.63 19.37
C GLU A 152 23.24 -9.53 20.59
N VAL A 153 22.97 -8.89 21.72
CA VAL A 153 22.61 -9.59 22.96
C VAL A 153 21.26 -10.27 22.77
N ALA A 154 21.09 -11.45 23.39
CA ALA A 154 19.79 -12.12 23.43
C ALA A 154 18.72 -11.17 23.98
N GLU A 155 17.67 -10.95 23.19
CA GLU A 155 16.59 -10.03 23.55
C GLU A 155 15.57 -10.78 24.40
N THR A 156 15.30 -10.27 25.60
CA THR A 156 14.26 -10.81 26.48
C THR A 156 12.87 -10.40 25.99
N VAL A 157 11.82 -11.02 26.55
CA VAL A 157 10.44 -10.62 26.24
C VAL A 157 10.20 -9.17 26.70
N GLU A 158 10.80 -8.78 27.82
CA GLU A 158 10.71 -7.45 28.41
C GLU A 158 11.36 -6.39 27.52
N ASP A 159 12.53 -6.68 26.95
CA ASP A 159 13.20 -5.80 25.99
C ASP A 159 12.31 -5.57 24.76
N ARG A 160 11.69 -6.64 24.26
CA ARG A 160 10.79 -6.56 23.11
C ARG A 160 9.56 -5.71 23.40
N ILE A 161 8.97 -5.88 24.59
CA ILE A 161 7.84 -5.06 25.05
C ILE A 161 8.25 -3.58 25.10
N ALA A 162 9.45 -3.24 25.59
CA ALA A 162 9.93 -1.87 25.64
C ALA A 162 10.09 -1.24 24.24
N VAL A 163 10.64 -2.00 23.29
CA VAL A 163 10.76 -1.56 21.89
C VAL A 163 9.39 -1.32 21.26
N LEU A 164 8.45 -2.28 21.42
CA LEU A 164 7.10 -2.16 20.89
C LEU A 164 6.34 -0.96 21.49
N ASN A 165 6.48 -0.72 22.79
CA ASN A 165 5.88 0.45 23.45
C ASN A 165 6.41 1.77 22.87
N THR A 166 7.72 1.85 22.60
CA THR A 166 8.33 3.03 21.97
C THR A 166 7.78 3.26 20.56
N GLN A 167 7.62 2.19 19.77
CA GLN A 167 7.04 2.27 18.43
C GLN A 167 5.57 2.70 18.46
N LEU A 168 4.77 2.17 19.41
CA LEU A 168 3.38 2.57 19.61
C LEU A 168 3.27 4.06 19.92
N GLN A 169 4.10 4.58 20.84
CA GLN A 169 4.12 6.01 21.16
C GLN A 169 4.43 6.89 19.93
N LEU A 170 5.40 6.48 19.10
CA LEU A 170 5.71 7.19 17.86
C LEU A 170 4.53 7.17 16.88
N LYS A 171 3.81 6.05 16.78
CA LYS A 171 2.63 5.91 15.93
C LYS A 171 1.46 6.76 16.43
N ASP A 172 1.27 6.85 17.74
CA ASP A 172 0.24 7.71 18.35
C ASP A 172 0.49 9.19 18.03
N ILE A 173 1.75 9.65 18.07
CA ILE A 173 2.13 11.02 17.67
C ILE A 173 1.85 11.24 16.17
N GLU A 174 2.17 10.27 15.32
CA GLU A 174 1.92 10.34 13.88
C GLU A 174 0.42 10.42 13.56
N ILE A 175 -0.40 9.63 14.24
CA ILE A 175 -1.87 9.63 14.12
C ILE A 175 -2.43 10.99 14.57
N ALA A 176 -2.04 11.46 15.75
CA ALA A 176 -2.48 12.77 16.26
C ALA A 176 -2.13 13.91 15.29
N THR A 177 -0.96 13.84 14.65
CA THR A 177 -0.54 14.82 13.64
C THR A 177 -1.40 14.74 12.38
N ARG A 178 -1.75 13.54 11.92
CA ARG A 178 -2.66 13.36 10.77
C ARG A 178 -4.06 13.85 11.09
N ASP A 179 -4.58 13.56 12.27
CA ASP A 179 -5.91 13.98 12.69
C ASP A 179 -6.02 15.50 12.78
N ALA A 180 -4.99 16.18 13.31
CA ALA A 180 -4.92 17.64 13.31
C ALA A 180 -4.95 18.23 11.88
N ASN A 181 -4.25 17.59 10.93
CA ASN A 181 -4.26 18.01 9.52
C ASN A 181 -5.61 17.77 8.84
N ILE A 182 -6.30 16.66 9.16
CA ILE A 182 -7.64 16.38 8.66
C ILE A 182 -8.61 17.43 9.18
N ALA A 183 -8.60 17.69 10.49
CA ALA A 183 -9.46 18.71 11.10
C ALA A 183 -9.25 20.12 10.50
N ALA A 184 -8.00 20.49 10.21
CA ALA A 184 -7.69 21.76 9.54
C ALA A 184 -8.25 21.82 8.10
N LYS A 185 -8.18 20.71 7.36
CA LYS A 185 -8.76 20.61 6.01
C LYS A 185 -10.28 20.67 6.04
N ASP A 186 -10.92 20.03 7.01
CA ASP A 186 -12.38 20.06 7.17
C ASP A 186 -12.89 21.47 7.49
N GLN A 187 -12.17 22.21 8.35
CA GLN A 187 -12.48 23.61 8.63
C GLN A 187 -12.35 24.49 7.38
N LEU A 188 -11.31 24.27 6.57
CA LEU A 188 -11.12 25.01 5.32
C LEU A 188 -12.25 24.70 4.33
N LEU A 189 -12.65 23.43 4.23
CA LEU A 189 -13.73 22.99 3.34
C LEU A 189 -15.07 23.60 3.77
N ALA A 190 -15.39 23.56 5.06
CA ALA A 190 -16.61 24.20 5.60
C ALA A 190 -16.64 25.70 5.32
N ARG A 191 -15.49 26.40 5.45
CA ARG A 191 -15.39 27.82 5.10
C ARG A 191 -15.65 28.08 3.62
N LYS A 192 -15.07 27.24 2.74
CA LYS A 192 -15.28 27.35 1.29
C LYS A 192 -16.71 27.07 0.89
N GLU A 193 -17.36 26.12 1.56
CA GLU A 193 -18.76 25.81 1.35
C GLU A 193 -19.67 26.98 1.75
N GLN A 194 -19.40 27.63 2.89
CA GLN A 194 -20.12 28.85 3.29
C GLN A 194 -19.91 29.99 2.28
N GLU A 195 -18.66 30.25 1.86
CA GLU A 195 -18.35 31.28 0.85
C GLU A 195 -19.10 31.02 -0.47
N LEU A 196 -19.22 29.75 -0.87
CA LEU A 196 -19.94 29.36 -2.07
C LEU A 196 -21.44 29.59 -1.92
N GLN A 197 -22.03 29.21 -0.78
CA GLN A 197 -23.45 29.45 -0.48
C GLN A 197 -23.75 30.95 -0.48
N ASP A 198 -22.92 31.76 0.17
CA ASP A 198 -23.06 33.22 0.19
C ASP A 198 -22.97 33.81 -1.22
N ALA A 199 -22.03 33.33 -2.06
CA ALA A 199 -21.87 33.78 -3.43
C ALA A 199 -23.08 33.41 -4.32
N LEU A 200 -23.64 32.21 -4.13
CA LEU A 200 -24.86 31.78 -4.81
C LEU A 200 -26.05 32.64 -4.39
N GLN A 201 -26.20 32.89 -3.10
CA GLN A 201 -27.30 33.72 -2.58
C GLN A 201 -27.23 35.15 -3.13
N ARG A 202 -26.03 35.77 -3.16
CA ARG A 202 -25.82 37.08 -3.78
C ARG A 202 -26.13 37.10 -5.28
N ARG A 203 -25.91 36.01 -6.00
CA ARG A 203 -26.21 35.91 -7.44
C ARG A 203 -27.70 35.70 -7.74
N CYS A 204 -28.45 35.09 -6.83
CA CYS A 204 -29.89 34.85 -7.02
C CYS A 204 -30.76 36.08 -6.72
N GLU A 205 -30.20 37.17 -6.20
CA GLU A 205 -30.91 38.43 -5.95
C GLU A 205 -30.93 39.36 -7.18
N VAL A 206 -31.47 38.91 -8.33
CA VAL A 206 -32.09 39.88 -9.24
C VAL A 206 -33.47 40.16 -8.67
N PRO A 207 -33.73 41.35 -8.10
CA PRO A 207 -35.01 41.60 -7.43
C PRO A 207 -36.14 41.37 -8.42
N PRO A 208 -37.24 40.69 -8.04
CA PRO A 208 -38.38 40.46 -8.93
C PRO A 208 -38.91 41.74 -9.57
N ARG A 209 -38.72 42.89 -8.89
CA ARG A 209 -39.05 44.23 -9.38
C ARG A 209 -38.20 44.67 -10.58
N VAL A 210 -36.92 44.30 -10.63
CA VAL A 210 -36.03 44.61 -11.78
C VAL A 210 -36.46 43.77 -12.98
N ILE A 211 -36.78 42.49 -12.78
CA ILE A 211 -37.31 41.62 -13.84
C ILE A 211 -38.67 42.14 -14.33
N GLN A 212 -39.56 42.53 -13.42
CA GLN A 212 -40.87 43.11 -13.76
C GLN A 212 -40.75 44.46 -14.49
N ALA A 213 -39.82 45.33 -14.08
CA ALA A 213 -39.58 46.61 -14.74
C ALA A 213 -39.02 46.42 -16.16
N GLN A 214 -38.07 45.50 -16.35
CA GLN A 214 -37.54 45.15 -17.67
C GLN A 214 -38.61 44.53 -18.56
N LEU A 215 -39.47 43.66 -18.01
CA LEU A 215 -40.61 43.10 -18.74
C LEU A 215 -41.64 44.17 -19.15
N ALA A 216 -41.92 45.14 -18.26
CA ALA A 216 -42.81 46.25 -18.56
C ALA A 216 -42.22 47.14 -19.67
N GLU A 217 -40.92 47.44 -19.61
CA GLU A 217 -40.23 48.21 -20.65
C GLU A 217 -40.26 47.50 -22.01
N LEU A 218 -40.02 46.18 -22.04
CA LEU A 218 -40.11 45.39 -23.25
C LEU A 218 -41.53 45.40 -23.84
N ARG A 219 -42.57 45.29 -23.00
CA ARG A 219 -43.98 45.37 -23.44
C ARG A 219 -44.28 46.71 -24.12
N ILE A 220 -43.85 47.82 -23.51
CA ILE A 220 -44.02 49.16 -24.10
C ILE A 220 -43.31 49.27 -25.45
N ARG A 221 -42.09 48.73 -25.57
CA ARG A 221 -41.36 48.74 -26.85
C ARG A 221 -42.06 47.90 -27.93
N MET A 222 -42.59 46.73 -27.57
CA MET A 222 -43.37 45.91 -28.51
C MET A 222 -44.61 46.64 -28.99
N GLU A 223 -45.38 47.23 -28.07
CA GLU A 223 -46.56 48.03 -28.42
C GLU A 223 -46.21 49.21 -29.33
N GLY A 224 -45.06 49.87 -29.08
CA GLY A 224 -44.56 50.95 -29.93
C GLY A 224 -44.20 50.49 -31.35
N LEU A 225 -43.56 49.33 -31.47
CA LEU A 225 -43.22 48.71 -32.76
C LEU A 225 -44.49 48.27 -33.52
N GLU A 226 -45.47 47.69 -32.83
CA GLU A 226 -46.76 47.32 -33.43
C GLU A 226 -47.50 48.54 -34.02
N ARG A 227 -47.47 49.68 -33.31
CA ARG A 227 -48.02 50.95 -33.83
C ARG A 227 -47.28 51.46 -35.06
N LEU A 228 -45.95 51.35 -35.10
CA LEU A 228 -45.16 51.74 -36.27
C LEU A 228 -45.48 50.89 -37.50
N ILE A 229 -45.63 49.57 -37.31
CA ILE A 229 -46.00 48.63 -38.37
C ILE A 229 -47.41 48.95 -38.91
N THR A 230 -48.39 49.11 -38.02
CA THR A 230 -49.78 49.44 -38.42
C THR A 230 -49.95 50.85 -38.99
N SER A 231 -49.08 51.80 -38.63
CA SER A 231 -49.12 53.15 -39.21
C SER A 231 -48.53 53.20 -40.63
N ASN A 232 -47.57 52.35 -40.96
CA ASN A 232 -47.02 52.26 -42.31
C ASN A 232 -48.02 51.66 -43.32
N ASP A 233 -48.89 50.75 -42.89
CA ASP A 233 -49.92 50.15 -43.77
C ASP A 233 -51.04 51.15 -44.16
N ASN A 234 -51.24 52.21 -43.38
CA ASN A 234 -52.22 53.26 -43.70
C ASN A 234 -51.68 54.37 -44.64
N THR A 235 -50.41 54.31 -45.07
CA THR A 235 -49.78 55.36 -45.89
C THR A 235 -49.53 54.94 -47.36
N THR A 236 -50.01 53.77 -47.79
CA THR A 236 -50.00 53.32 -49.19
C THR A 236 -51.41 53.15 -49.74
N GLY A 237 -52.18 54.23 -49.72
CA GLY A 237 -53.56 54.18 -50.22
C GLY A 237 -54.17 55.54 -50.54
N THR A 238 -53.51 56.39 -51.33
CA THR A 238 -54.14 57.29 -52.33
C THR A 238 -53.11 58.27 -52.91
N SER A 239 -52.58 57.95 -54.10
CA SER A 239 -52.09 58.98 -55.02
C SER A 239 -52.42 58.54 -56.44
N SER A 240 -53.60 58.97 -56.87
CA SER A 240 -54.04 59.04 -58.26
C SER A 240 -53.24 60.12 -58.99
N HIS A 241 -52.38 59.72 -59.93
CA HIS A 241 -51.74 60.65 -60.87
C HIS A 241 -52.45 60.54 -62.25
N PRO A 242 -52.80 61.67 -62.91
CA PRO A 242 -53.73 61.67 -64.05
C PRO A 242 -53.04 61.41 -65.40
N GLU A 243 -53.81 60.85 -66.33
CA GLU A 243 -53.60 60.88 -67.78
C GLU A 243 -53.58 62.31 -68.34
N ALA A 244 -52.70 62.55 -69.31
CA ALA A 244 -52.93 63.25 -70.59
C ALA A 244 -51.59 63.38 -71.35
N PRO A 245 -51.57 63.73 -72.65
CA PRO A 245 -52.34 63.16 -73.75
C PRO A 245 -51.44 62.78 -74.94
N ASN A 246 -52.08 62.10 -75.88
CA ASN A 246 -51.71 61.85 -77.27
C ASN A 246 -51.15 63.09 -78.01
N ASN A 247 -50.04 62.94 -78.76
CA ASN A 247 -49.94 63.42 -80.16
C ASN A 247 -48.67 62.98 -80.91
N MET A 248 -48.93 62.25 -82.01
CA MET A 248 -48.32 62.26 -83.36
C MET A 248 -46.82 61.99 -83.56
N ALA A 249 -46.51 60.80 -84.08
CA ALA A 249 -46.14 60.58 -85.50
C ALA A 249 -46.34 59.10 -85.87
#